data_AF-A0A6J6F1L3-F1
#
_entry.id   AF-A0A6J6F1L3-F1
#
_cell.length_a   1.000
_cell.length_b   1.000
_cell.length_c   1.000
_cell.angle_alpha   90.00
_cell.angle_beta   90.00
_cell.angle_gamma   90.00
#
_symmetry.space_group_name_H-M   'P 1'
#
loop_
_entity.id
_entity.type
_entity.pdbx_description
1 polymer ?
#
loop_
_entity_poly.entity_id
_entity_poly.type
_entity_poly.pdbx_seq_one_letter_code
_entity_poly.pdbx_strand_id
1 'polypeptide(L)'
;MFFDFGAGEILGLAVLAIILVGPERLPNLAVDAAKLVKKIRNMSQNLTADLRQNLGPGFEDLQPSDLHPKKFIKKQIASALDEEDDVKPKFKAKLDPDLL
;
A
#
# COMPACT_ATOMS: atom_id res chain seq x y z
N MET A 1 -26.90 4.77 -0.86
CA MET A 1 -26.46 6.09 -1.34
C MET A 1 -25.49 6.00 -2.53
N PHE A 2 -24.60 4.99 -2.64
CA PHE A 2 -23.74 4.84 -3.84
C PHE A 2 -24.35 4.03 -5.00
N PHE A 3 -25.51 3.39 -4.79
CA PHE A 3 -26.17 2.56 -5.80
C PHE A 3 -27.11 3.35 -6.74
N ASP A 4 -27.31 4.66 -6.51
CA ASP A 4 -28.10 5.52 -7.40
C ASP A 4 -27.33 5.93 -8.66
N PHE A 5 -26.06 5.52 -8.80
CA PHE A 5 -25.22 5.84 -9.95
C PHE A 5 -25.62 5.00 -11.17
N GLY A 6 -26.51 5.56 -11.98
CA GLY A 6 -27.00 4.99 -13.22
C GLY A 6 -26.15 5.37 -14.44
N ALA A 7 -26.59 4.88 -15.60
CA ALA A 7 -25.94 5.14 -16.88
C ALA A 7 -25.87 6.65 -17.21
N GLY A 8 -26.85 7.44 -16.75
CA GLY A 8 -26.90 8.88 -16.95
C GLY A 8 -25.79 9.63 -16.21
N GLU A 9 -25.52 9.32 -14.94
CA GLU A 9 -24.44 9.99 -14.20
C GLU A 9 -23.05 9.60 -14.73
N ILE A 10 -22.86 8.35 -15.15
CA ILE A 10 -21.62 7.92 -15.85
C ILE A 10 -21.37 8.81 -17.08
N LEU A 11 -22.41 9.00 -17.90
CA LEU A 11 -22.34 9.82 -19.11
C LEU A 11 -22.07 11.30 -18.78
N GLY A 12 -22.71 11.82 -17.74
CA GLY A 12 -22.46 13.17 -17.23
C GLY A 12 -21.02 13.38 -16.77
N LEU A 13 -20.45 12.44 -16.01
CA LEU A 13 -19.05 12.50 -15.61
C LEU A 13 -18.08 12.39 -16.80
N ALA A 14 -18.39 11.55 -17.78
CA ALA A 14 -17.59 11.43 -18.99
C ALA A 14 -17.55 12.76 -19.76
N VAL A 15 -18.69 13.42 -19.95
CA VAL A 15 -18.77 14.74 -20.58
C VAL A 15 -18.00 15.78 -19.77
N LEU A 16 -18.17 15.80 -18.45
CA LEU A 16 -17.45 16.73 -17.57
C LEU A 16 -15.93 16.53 -17.64
N ALA A 17 -15.47 15.28 -17.65
CA ALA A 17 -14.06 14.95 -17.84
C ALA A 17 -13.54 15.43 -19.20
N ILE A 18 -14.32 15.25 -20.27
CA ILE A 18 -13.97 15.73 -21.61
C ILE A 18 -13.86 17.26 -21.63
N ILE A 19 -14.75 17.98 -20.96
CA ILE A 19 -14.70 19.45 -20.91
C ILE A 19 -13.47 19.92 -20.13
N LEU A 20 -13.19 19.33 -18.97
CA LEU A 20 -12.11 19.76 -18.09
C LEU A 20 -10.72 19.46 -18.66
N VAL A 21 -10.56 18.28 -19.26
CA VAL A 21 -9.26 17.77 -19.72
C VAL A 21 -9.08 17.97 -21.23
N GLY A 22 -10.15 17.80 -22.00
CA GLY A 22 -10.15 17.77 -23.45
C GLY A 22 -10.26 16.33 -24.01
N PRO A 23 -11.02 16.12 -25.10
CA PRO A 23 -11.24 14.79 -25.69
C PRO A 23 -9.96 14.15 -26.23
N GLU A 24 -9.02 14.97 -26.72
CA GLU A 24 -7.71 14.54 -27.23
C GLU A 24 -6.75 14.09 -26.11
N ARG A 25 -6.87 14.69 -24.92
CA ARG A 25 -5.93 14.47 -23.80
C ARG A 25 -6.37 13.35 -22.87
N LEU A 26 -7.68 13.15 -22.72
CA LEU A 26 -8.27 12.08 -21.91
C LEU A 26 -7.71 10.67 -22.20
N PRO A 27 -7.70 10.17 -23.44
CA PRO A 27 -7.21 8.82 -23.73
C PRO A 27 -5.72 8.68 -23.39
N ASN A 28 -4.93 9.72 -23.66
CA ASN A 28 -3.51 9.75 -23.32
C ASN A 28 -3.29 9.67 -21.80
N LEU A 29 -4.03 10.46 -21.01
CA LEU A 29 -3.96 10.40 -19.54
C LEU A 29 -4.38 9.04 -18.98
N ALA A 30 -5.43 8.44 -19.52
CA ALA A 30 -5.87 7.11 -19.10
C ALA A 30 -4.79 6.05 -19.35
N VAL A 31 -4.15 6.10 -20.53
CA VAL A 31 -3.04 5.22 -20.89
C VAL A 31 -1.84 5.44 -19.95
N ASP A 32 -1.49 6.68 -19.63
CA ASP A 32 -0.36 6.97 -18.76
C ASP A 32 -0.62 6.56 -17.31
N ALA A 33 -1.84 6.75 -16.80
CA ALA A 33 -2.25 6.22 -15.51
C ALA A 33 -2.17 4.68 -15.48
N ALA A 34 -2.64 4.01 -16.53
CA ALA A 34 -2.54 2.55 -16.64
C ALA A 34 -1.08 2.06 -16.67
N LYS A 35 -0.20 2.75 -17.41
CA LYS A 35 1.24 2.48 -17.43
C LYS A 35 1.86 2.68 -16.05
N LEU A 36 1.49 3.75 -15.34
CA LEU A 36 1.97 4.02 -13.98
C LEU A 36 1.58 2.90 -13.02
N VAL A 37 0.31 2.49 -13.02
CA VAL A 37 -0.19 1.38 -12.19
C VAL A 37 0.55 0.07 -12.52
N LYS A 38 0.73 -0.23 -13.82
CA LYS A 38 1.50 -1.40 -14.26
C LYS A 38 2.96 -1.34 -13.79
N LYS A 39 3.59 -0.17 -13.86
CA LYS A 39 4.97 0.05 -13.42
C LYS A 39 5.11 -0.15 -11.91
N ILE A 40 4.19 0.39 -11.12
CA ILE A 40 4.15 0.20 -9.66
C ILE A 40 3.98 -1.30 -9.33
N ARG A 41 3.02 -1.97 -9.97
CA ARG A 41 2.79 -3.41 -9.78
C ARG A 41 4.05 -4.23 -10.09
N ASN A 42 4.69 -3.97 -11.23
CA ASN A 42 5.90 -4.68 -11.63
C ASN A 42 7.08 -4.38 -10.68
N MET A 43 7.21 -3.14 -10.22
CA MET A 43 8.25 -2.74 -9.27
C MET A 43 8.10 -3.48 -7.94
N SER A 44 6.89 -3.57 -7.38
CA SER A 44 6.63 -4.34 -6.16
C SER A 44 6.93 -5.83 -6.33
N GLN A 45 6.59 -6.40 -7.49
CA GLN A 45 6.88 -7.81 -7.80
C GLN A 45 8.39 -8.08 -7.91
N ASN A 46 9.12 -7.22 -8.62
CA ASN A 46 10.56 -7.35 -8.82
C ASN A 46 11.33 -7.16 -7.52
N LEU A 47 11.02 -6.12 -6.74
CA LEU A 47 11.63 -5.89 -5.43
C LEU A 47 11.43 -7.08 -4.49
N THR A 48 10.23 -7.69 -4.49
CA THR A 48 9.96 -8.89 -3.70
C THR A 48 10.80 -10.08 -4.18
N ALA A 49 10.95 -10.26 -5.49
CA ALA A 49 11.75 -11.34 -6.06
C ALA A 49 13.25 -11.17 -5.78
N ASP A 50 13.75 -9.93 -5.80
CA ASP A 50 15.16 -9.60 -5.53
C ASP A 50 15.48 -9.71 -4.03
N LEU A 51 14.58 -9.25 -3.15
CA LEU A 51 14.69 -9.38 -1.69
C LEU A 51 14.72 -10.85 -1.26
N ARG A 52 13.84 -11.69 -1.84
CA ARG A 52 13.81 -13.14 -1.59
C ARG A 52 15.09 -13.85 -2.03
N GLN A 53 15.67 -13.45 -3.16
CA GLN A 53 16.89 -14.09 -3.69
C GLN A 53 18.17 -13.67 -2.94
N ASN A 54 18.23 -12.46 -2.38
CA ASN A 54 19.47 -11.92 -1.82
C ASN A 54 19.53 -11.86 -0.28
N LEU A 55 18.42 -12.00 0.45
CA LEU A 55 18.40 -11.82 1.92
C LEU A 55 18.54 -13.10 2.76
N GLY A 56 18.64 -14.28 2.16
CA GLY A 56 18.92 -15.52 2.90
C GLY A 56 17.76 -16.03 3.78
N PRO A 57 17.98 -17.14 4.52
CA PRO A 57 16.92 -17.89 5.21
C PRO A 57 16.26 -17.02 6.30
N GLY A 58 14.95 -16.79 6.16
CA GLY A 58 14.17 -15.86 6.99
C GLY A 58 13.18 -15.01 6.18
N PHE A 59 13.38 -14.91 4.86
CA PHE A 59 12.52 -14.11 3.95
C PHE A 59 11.77 -14.96 2.88
N GLU A 60 11.97 -16.28 2.86
CA GLU A 60 11.31 -17.21 1.92
C GLU A 60 9.78 -17.19 2.04
N ASP A 61 9.25 -16.91 3.24
CA ASP A 61 7.80 -16.94 3.53
C ASP A 61 7.07 -15.60 3.35
N LEU A 62 7.70 -14.59 2.75
CA LEU A 62 7.03 -13.31 2.46
C LEU A 62 6.20 -13.41 1.18
N GLN A 63 4.93 -13.83 1.29
CA GLN A 63 4.01 -13.88 0.16
C GLN A 63 3.69 -12.46 -0.38
N PRO A 64 3.58 -12.26 -1.71
CA PRO A 64 3.21 -10.96 -2.30
C PRO A 64 1.85 -10.40 -1.82
N SER A 65 0.98 -11.26 -1.27
CA SER A 65 -0.31 -10.94 -0.68
C SER A 65 -0.23 -10.30 0.72
N ASP A 66 0.94 -10.35 1.38
CA ASP A 66 1.14 -9.86 2.76
C ASP A 66 1.76 -8.46 2.83
N LEU A 67 1.95 -7.81 1.67
CA LEU A 67 2.45 -6.43 1.52
C LEU A 67 1.40 -5.34 1.87
N HIS A 68 0.41 -5.67 2.70
CA HIS A 68 -0.30 -4.61 3.42
C HIS A 68 0.62 -4.11 4.54
N PRO A 69 0.92 -2.81 4.62
CA PRO A 69 1.89 -2.28 5.59
C PRO A 69 1.53 -2.68 7.03
N LYS A 70 0.22 -2.75 7.35
CA LYS A 70 -0.27 -3.23 8.65
C LYS A 70 0.04 -4.71 8.92
N LYS A 71 0.01 -5.59 7.91
CA LYS A 71 0.30 -7.02 8.05
C LYS A 71 1.80 -7.29 8.12
N PHE A 72 2.60 -6.59 7.32
CA PHE A 72 4.06 -6.64 7.38
C PHE A 72 4.60 -6.20 8.75
N ILE A 73 4.11 -5.07 9.27
CA ILE A 73 4.46 -4.59 10.62
C ILE A 73 3.98 -5.58 11.68
N LYS A 74 2.76 -6.12 11.56
CA LYS A 74 2.26 -7.13 12.50
C LYS A 74 3.12 -8.40 12.50
N LYS A 75 3.60 -8.85 11.34
CA LYS A 75 4.45 -10.05 11.23
C LYS A 75 5.87 -9.82 11.75
N GLN A 76 6.44 -8.64 11.52
CA GLN A 76 7.73 -8.20 12.08
C GLN A 76 7.68 -8.00 13.61
N ILE A 77 6.60 -7.40 14.11
CA ILE A 77 6.37 -7.25 15.55
C ILE A 77 6.06 -8.61 16.18
N ALA A 78 5.27 -9.47 15.53
CA ALA A 78 4.99 -10.82 16.02
C ALA A 78 6.23 -11.71 16.02
N SER A 79 7.09 -11.65 15.00
CA SER A 79 8.36 -12.41 14.99
C SER A 79 9.33 -11.91 16.05
N ALA A 80 9.36 -10.60 16.32
CA ALA A 80 10.14 -10.03 17.41
C ALA A 80 9.55 -10.31 18.80
N LEU A 81 8.24 -10.60 18.89
CA LEU A 81 7.56 -10.97 20.14
C LEU A 81 7.62 -12.48 20.41
N ASP A 82 7.61 -13.33 19.37
CA ASP A 82 7.78 -14.79 19.50
C ASP A 82 9.21 -15.20 19.93
N GLU A 83 10.20 -14.33 19.72
CA GLU A 83 11.55 -14.52 20.29
C GLU A 83 11.67 -14.09 21.75
N GLU A 84 10.66 -13.40 22.32
CA GLU A 84 10.69 -12.90 23.70
C GLU A 84 9.49 -13.36 24.53
N ASP A 85 9.33 -14.67 24.66
CA ASP A 85 8.57 -15.27 25.77
C ASP A 85 9.36 -15.28 27.10
N ASP A 86 10.28 -14.31 27.29
CA ASP A 86 10.86 -14.05 28.61
C ASP A 86 11.29 -12.60 28.90
N VAL A 87 10.64 -11.56 28.37
CA VAL A 87 10.71 -10.23 29.05
C VAL A 87 9.41 -9.43 28.87
N LYS A 88 8.61 -9.37 29.94
CA LYS A 88 7.49 -8.42 30.07
C LYS A 88 8.02 -6.98 29.97
N PRO A 89 7.56 -6.13 29.05
CA PRO A 89 7.99 -4.74 29.03
C PRO A 89 7.31 -3.97 30.18
N LYS A 90 8.05 -3.73 31.27
CA LYS A 90 7.71 -2.68 32.25
C LYS A 90 7.97 -1.32 31.60
N PHE A 91 7.03 -0.83 30.80
CA PHE A 91 7.07 0.55 30.33
C PHE A 91 6.77 1.49 31.52
N LYS A 92 7.82 1.95 32.20
CA LYS A 92 7.75 3.14 33.06
C LYS A 92 7.97 4.36 32.17
N ALA A 93 6.88 4.99 31.73
CA ALA A 93 6.95 6.36 31.27
C ALA A 93 7.40 7.24 32.44
N LYS A 94 8.67 7.67 32.45
CA LYS A 94 9.04 8.87 33.19
C LYS A 94 8.62 10.04 32.33
N LEU A 95 7.45 10.59 32.64
CA LEU A 95 7.05 11.90 32.15
C LEU A 95 7.71 12.89 33.11
N ASP A 96 8.82 13.50 32.69
CA ASP A 96 9.46 14.55 33.49
C ASP A 96 8.53 15.77 33.50
N PRO A 97 8.04 16.23 34.67
CA PRO A 97 7.05 17.30 34.77
C PRO A 97 7.66 18.71 34.65
N ASP A 98 8.91 18.84 34.21
CA ASP A 98 9.64 20.13 34.18
C ASP A 98 9.74 20.74 32.76
N LEU A 99 8.80 20.41 31.87
CA LEU A 99 8.75 20.93 30.49
C LEU A 99 7.44 21.67 30.15
N LEU A 100 6.75 22.20 31.17
CA LEU A 100 5.68 23.20 31.03
C LEU A 100 6.08 24.54 31.65
#